data_AF-A0A0L8G7P6-F1
#
_entry.id   AF-A0A0L8G7P6-F1
#
_cell.length_a   1.000
_cell.length_b   1.000
_cell.length_c   1.000
_cell.angle_alpha   90.00
_cell.angle_beta   90.00
_cell.angle_gamma   90.00
#
_symmetry.space_group_name_H-M   'P 1'
#
loop_
_entity.id
_entity.type
_entity.pdbx_description
1 polymer ?
#
loop_
_entity_poly.entity_id
_entity_poly.type
_entity_poly.pdbx_seq_one_letter_code
_entity_poly.pdbx_strand_id
1 'polypeptide(L)'
;MPKHKCKFHDGYSNKWTFIKQGRSCFEANYGVCNCTFSIEHGWKSDIKQHIETVKHKSSVAFTSKEAGKITNFLIKKNADEESKIIATEVTMAFHIARHHQSFNSNDYECTTTNSIS
;
A
#
# COMPACT_ATOMS: atom_id res chain seq x y z
N MET A 1 -24.94 -32.31 -21.78
CA MET A 1 -25.45 -30.93 -21.59
C MET A 1 -24.32 -29.93 -21.81
N PRO A 2 -24.48 -28.92 -22.68
CA PRO A 2 -23.49 -27.86 -22.83
C PRO A 2 -23.34 -27.10 -21.50
N LYS A 3 -22.12 -26.96 -21.00
CA LYS A 3 -21.85 -26.15 -19.81
C LYS A 3 -21.72 -24.68 -20.23
N HIS A 4 -22.50 -23.80 -19.62
CA HIS A 4 -22.40 -22.36 -19.88
C HIS A 4 -21.07 -21.80 -19.36
N LYS A 5 -20.45 -20.92 -20.16
CA LYS A 5 -19.23 -20.21 -19.77
C LYS A 5 -19.58 -18.96 -18.96
N CYS A 6 -18.95 -18.76 -17.81
CA CYS A 6 -19.11 -17.58 -16.97
C CYS A 6 -18.12 -16.48 -17.35
N LYS A 7 -18.59 -15.24 -17.47
CA LYS A 7 -17.76 -14.05 -17.72
C LYS A 7 -17.62 -13.19 -16.47
N PHE A 8 -16.51 -12.46 -16.39
CA PHE A 8 -16.30 -11.41 -15.42
C PHE A 8 -17.35 -10.31 -15.60
N HIS A 9 -17.93 -9.88 -14.48
CA HIS A 9 -18.98 -8.88 -14.43
C HIS A 9 -18.65 -7.89 -13.31
N ASP A 10 -18.83 -6.59 -13.58
CA ASP A 10 -18.41 -5.52 -12.69
C ASP A 10 -19.13 -5.53 -11.33
N GLY A 11 -20.36 -6.04 -11.28
CA GLY A 11 -21.10 -6.24 -10.03
C GLY A 11 -20.39 -7.15 -9.03
N TYR A 12 -19.42 -7.96 -9.46
CA TYR A 12 -18.63 -8.81 -8.58
C TYR A 12 -17.55 -8.04 -7.82
N SER A 13 -17.00 -6.97 -8.38
CA SER A 13 -16.00 -6.14 -7.70
C SER A 13 -16.57 -5.48 -6.44
N ASN A 14 -17.90 -5.27 -6.37
CA ASN A 14 -18.56 -4.79 -5.16
C ASN A 14 -18.57 -5.82 -4.02
N LYS A 15 -18.69 -7.12 -4.35
CA LYS A 15 -18.72 -8.20 -3.35
C LYS A 15 -17.32 -8.72 -3.00
N TRP A 16 -16.42 -8.73 -3.98
CA TRP A 16 -15.04 -9.18 -3.84
C TRP A 16 -14.11 -8.08 -4.35
N THR A 17 -13.87 -7.08 -3.50
CA THR A 17 -13.09 -5.88 -3.84
C THR A 17 -11.64 -6.16 -4.23
N PHE A 18 -11.10 -7.32 -3.81
CA PHE A 18 -9.73 -7.75 -4.09
C PHE A 18 -9.57 -8.45 -5.44
N ILE A 19 -10.68 -8.72 -6.14
CA ILE A 19 -10.70 -9.45 -7.41
C ILE A 19 -10.94 -8.47 -8.55
N LYS A 20 -10.07 -8.50 -9.55
CA LYS A 20 -10.14 -7.70 -10.76
C LYS A 20 -10.25 -8.61 -11.98
N GLN A 21 -10.72 -8.06 -13.09
CA GLN A 21 -10.70 -8.79 -14.35
C GLN A 21 -9.25 -9.12 -14.74
N GLY A 22 -9.03 -10.35 -15.20
CA GLY A 22 -7.75 -10.79 -15.74
C GLY A 22 -7.50 -10.29 -17.17
N ARG A 23 -6.71 -11.04 -17.94
CA ARG A 23 -6.38 -10.66 -19.33
C ARG A 23 -7.58 -10.81 -20.25
N SER A 24 -8.44 -11.78 -19.95
CA SER A 24 -9.67 -12.05 -20.68
C SER A 24 -10.89 -11.87 -19.78
N CYS A 25 -12.07 -11.77 -20.39
CA CYS A 25 -13.34 -11.77 -19.65
C CYS A 25 -13.65 -13.12 -18.97
N PHE A 26 -12.85 -14.16 -19.18
CA PHE A 26 -12.99 -15.48 -18.54
C PHE A 26 -11.91 -15.74 -17.49
N GLU A 27 -11.15 -14.71 -17.14
CA GLU A 27 -10.11 -14.77 -16.12
C GLU A 27 -10.36 -13.74 -15.03
N ALA A 28 -10.03 -14.12 -13.81
CA ALA A 28 -9.98 -13.21 -12.67
C ALA A 28 -8.55 -13.13 -12.14
N ASN A 29 -8.13 -11.93 -11.78
CA ASN A 29 -6.87 -11.66 -11.09
C ASN A 29 -7.15 -11.32 -9.63
N TYR A 30 -6.42 -11.97 -8.72
CA TYR A 30 -6.50 -11.71 -7.30
C TYR A 30 -5.36 -10.79 -6.86
N GLY A 31 -5.68 -9.58 -6.40
CA GLY A 31 -4.68 -8.55 -6.11
C GLY A 31 -3.68 -8.92 -5.01
N VAL A 32 -4.11 -9.66 -3.98
CA VAL A 32 -3.24 -9.98 -2.82
C VAL A 32 -2.11 -10.95 -3.15
N CYS A 33 -2.37 -11.96 -3.98
CA CYS A 33 -1.37 -12.95 -4.37
C CYS A 33 -0.87 -12.77 -5.82
N ASN A 34 -1.34 -11.72 -6.50
CA ASN A 34 -1.09 -11.42 -7.92
C ASN A 34 -1.23 -12.65 -8.83
N CYS A 35 -2.28 -13.45 -8.61
CA CYS A 35 -2.54 -14.68 -9.36
C CYS A 35 -3.74 -14.50 -10.28
N THR A 36 -3.61 -15.01 -11.49
CA THR A 36 -4.73 -15.11 -12.44
C THR A 36 -5.21 -16.55 -12.50
N PHE A 37 -6.54 -16.74 -12.49
CA PHE A 37 -7.18 -18.05 -12.64
C PHE A 37 -8.42 -17.96 -13.52
N SER A 38 -8.77 -19.09 -14.14
CA SER A 38 -9.98 -19.19 -14.96
C SER A 38 -11.21 -19.25 -14.06
N ILE A 39 -12.25 -18.54 -14.51
CA ILE A 39 -13.59 -18.46 -13.89
C ILE A 39 -14.65 -19.01 -14.83
N GLU A 40 -14.23 -19.58 -15.97
CA GLU A 40 -15.10 -19.94 -17.08
C GLU A 40 -16.18 -20.96 -16.69
N HIS A 41 -15.91 -21.82 -15.70
CA HIS A 41 -16.78 -22.96 -15.40
C HIS A 41 -17.30 -23.01 -13.96
N GLY A 42 -16.64 -22.35 -13.00
CA GLY A 42 -17.02 -22.42 -11.60
C GLY A 42 -17.21 -21.06 -10.93
N TRP A 43 -16.66 -19.98 -11.47
CA TRP A 43 -16.63 -18.60 -10.92
C TRP A 43 -16.53 -18.58 -9.38
N LYS A 44 -17.66 -18.64 -8.66
CA LYS A 44 -17.70 -18.61 -7.17
C LYS A 44 -16.94 -19.80 -6.57
N SER A 45 -17.05 -20.97 -7.18
CA SER A 45 -16.34 -22.16 -6.72
C SER A 45 -14.83 -21.99 -6.91
N ASP A 46 -14.42 -21.48 -8.08
CA ASP A 46 -13.01 -21.27 -8.40
C ASP A 46 -12.38 -20.22 -7.48
N ILE A 47 -13.14 -19.15 -7.16
CA ILE A 47 -12.73 -18.13 -6.18
C ILE A 47 -12.57 -18.74 -4.77
N LYS A 48 -13.54 -19.53 -4.31
CA LYS A 48 -13.47 -20.18 -2.98
C LYS A 48 -12.27 -21.11 -2.90
N GLN A 49 -12.09 -21.96 -3.90
CA GLN A 49 -10.96 -22.87 -3.99
C GLN A 49 -9.63 -22.11 -4.00
N HIS A 50 -9.55 -21.00 -4.76
CA HIS A 50 -8.37 -20.15 -4.81
C HIS A 50 -8.00 -19.60 -3.43
N ILE A 51 -8.96 -19.08 -2.67
CA ILE A 51 -8.74 -18.52 -1.33
C ILE A 51 -8.23 -19.58 -0.35
N GLU A 52 -8.60 -20.85 -0.55
CA GLU A 52 -8.14 -21.95 0.30
C GLU A 52 -6.70 -22.41 0.00
N THR A 53 -6.15 -22.02 -1.16
CA THR A 53 -4.80 -22.43 -1.57
C THR A 53 -3.71 -21.89 -0.63
N VAL A 54 -2.65 -22.69 -0.48
CA VAL A 54 -1.47 -22.32 0.32
C VAL A 54 -0.86 -21.02 -0.16
N LYS A 55 -0.79 -20.81 -1.49
CA LYS A 55 -0.24 -19.60 -2.10
C LYS A 55 -1.03 -18.35 -1.68
N HIS A 56 -2.36 -18.42 -1.73
CA HIS A 56 -3.18 -17.29 -1.30
C HIS A 56 -2.98 -16.99 0.19
N LYS A 57 -3.06 -18.01 1.05
CA LYS A 57 -2.88 -17.86 2.50
C LYS A 57 -1.51 -17.30 2.88
N SER A 58 -0.44 -17.77 2.21
CA SER A 58 0.91 -17.27 2.45
C SER A 58 1.10 -15.83 1.98
N SER A 59 0.54 -15.45 0.82
CA SER A 59 0.55 -14.06 0.35
C SER A 59 -0.20 -13.14 1.30
N VAL A 60 -1.39 -13.52 1.78
CA VAL A 60 -2.13 -12.73 2.79
C VAL A 60 -1.29 -12.54 4.05
N ALA A 61 -0.69 -13.62 4.58
CA ALA A 61 0.15 -13.55 5.76
C ALA A 61 1.39 -12.66 5.55
N PHE A 62 2.00 -12.70 4.37
CA PHE A 62 3.12 -11.85 4.01
C PHE A 62 2.71 -10.38 3.94
N THR A 63 1.65 -10.05 3.20
CA THR A 63 1.15 -8.67 3.07
C THR A 63 0.84 -8.05 4.43
N SER A 64 0.21 -8.80 5.35
CA SER A 64 -0.06 -8.33 6.72
C SER A 64 1.21 -8.06 7.53
N LYS A 65 2.26 -8.86 7.36
CA LYS A 65 3.55 -8.65 8.03
C LYS A 65 4.30 -7.44 7.48
N GLU A 66 4.30 -7.27 6.16
CA GLU A 66 4.97 -6.13 5.51
C GLU A 66 4.28 -4.79 5.85
N ALA A 67 2.95 -4.77 6.00
CA ALA A 67 2.24 -3.57 6.44
C ALA A 67 2.76 -3.04 7.79
N GLY A 68 3.12 -3.94 8.71
CA GLY A 68 3.74 -3.57 9.99
C GLY A 68 5.15 -2.99 9.88
N LYS A 69 5.87 -3.23 8.77
CA LYS A 69 7.18 -2.62 8.53
C LYS A 69 7.06 -1.17 8.07
N ILE A 70 6.07 -0.86 7.23
CA ILE A 70 5.82 0.51 6.75
C ILE A 70 5.44 1.42 7.92
N THR A 71 4.66 0.92 8.89
CA THR A 71 4.30 1.69 10.08
C THR A 71 5.49 2.08 10.95
N ASN A 72 6.65 1.43 10.82
CA ASN A 72 7.85 1.84 11.55
C ASN A 72 8.48 3.14 11.02
N PHE A 73 8.21 3.50 9.76
CA PHE A 73 8.67 4.75 9.18
C PHE A 73 7.72 5.93 9.46
N LEU A 74 6.52 5.64 9.95
CA LEU A 74 5.56 6.67 10.31
C LEU A 74 5.83 7.13 11.74
N ILE A 75 5.99 8.44 11.92
CA ILE A 75 6.06 9.03 13.26
C ILE A 75 4.75 8.70 13.97
N LYS A 76 4.86 8.03 15.12
CA LYS A 76 3.69 7.72 15.96
C LYS A 76 3.16 9.02 16.53
N LYS A 77 1.84 9.18 16.54
CA LYS A 77 1.17 10.33 17.16
C LYS A 77 1.60 10.44 18.63
N ASN A 78 2.02 11.63 19.05
CA ASN A 78 2.58 11.93 20.38
C ASN A 78 3.96 11.31 20.65
N ALA A 79 4.75 10.99 19.62
CA ALA A 79 6.14 10.62 19.82
C ALA A 79 6.98 11.84 20.23
N ASP A 80 8.04 11.61 21.00
CA ASP A 80 9.02 12.64 21.38
C ASP A 80 9.63 13.35 20.15
N GLU A 81 9.72 12.65 19.02
CA GLU A 81 10.19 13.21 17.74
C GLU A 81 9.26 14.28 17.17
N GLU A 82 7.94 14.17 17.39
CA GLU A 82 6.95 15.17 16.94
C GLU A 82 7.21 16.51 17.63
N SER A 83 7.48 16.50 18.94
CA SER A 83 7.83 17.70 19.71
C SER A 83 9.13 18.34 19.23
N LYS A 84 10.13 17.54 18.83
CA LYS A 84 11.40 18.05 18.28
C LYS A 84 11.20 18.72 16.94
N ILE A 85 10.43 18.11 16.05
CA ILE A 85 10.09 18.69 14.73
C ILE A 85 9.37 20.03 14.93
N ILE A 86 8.33 20.05 15.77
CA ILE A 86 7.58 21.28 16.08
C ILE A 86 8.52 22.36 16.64
N ALA A 87 9.39 22.01 17.59
CA ALA A 87 10.33 22.96 18.17
C ALA A 87 11.30 23.55 17.12
N THR A 88 11.80 22.73 16.21
CA THR A 88 12.67 23.17 15.11
C THR A 88 11.92 24.08 14.14
N GLU A 89 10.71 23.70 13.71
CA GLU A 89 9.88 24.51 12.80
C GLU A 89 9.52 25.87 13.42
N VAL A 90 9.10 25.88 14.69
CA VAL A 90 8.77 27.11 15.42
C VAL A 90 10.00 28.01 15.58
N THR A 91 11.16 27.42 15.88
CA THR A 91 12.43 28.17 15.98
C THR A 91 12.81 28.78 14.64
N MET A 92 12.66 28.03 13.54
CA MET A 92 12.93 28.52 12.19
C MET A 92 12.00 29.68 11.82
N ALA A 93 10.69 29.53 12.04
CA ALA A 93 9.70 30.56 11.77
C ALA A 93 9.98 31.84 12.57
N PHE A 94 10.34 31.69 13.85
CA PHE A 94 10.73 32.81 14.70
C PHE A 94 11.99 33.53 14.21
N HIS A 95 13.02 32.78 13.81
CA HIS A 95 14.27 33.35 13.34
C HIS A 95 14.08 34.11 12.02
N ILE A 96 13.31 33.53 11.09
CA ILE A 96 12.89 34.17 9.83
C ILE A 96 12.19 35.50 10.12
N ALA A 97 11.19 35.49 11.01
CA ALA A 97 10.42 36.69 11.35
C ALA A 97 11.27 37.76 12.04
N ARG A 98 12.19 37.38 12.94
CA ARG A 98 13.03 38.34 13.68
C ARG A 98 14.12 38.96 12.85
N HIS A 99 14.76 38.18 11.97
CA HIS A 99 15.90 38.64 11.20
C HIS A 99 15.54 39.05 9.77
N HIS A 100 14.25 39.04 9.41
CA HIS A 100 13.74 39.32 8.06
C HIS A 100 14.46 38.49 6.99
N GLN A 101 14.81 37.24 7.35
CA GLN A 101 15.48 36.33 6.43
C GLN A 101 14.46 35.79 5.43
N SER A 102 14.92 35.53 4.22
CA SER A 102 14.10 34.83 3.24
C SER A 102 13.93 33.38 3.69
N PHE A 103 12.74 32.82 3.49
CA PHE A 103 12.52 31.38 3.69
C PHE A 103 13.51 30.55 2.85
N ASN A 104 13.75 30.99 1.60
CA ASN A 104 14.63 30.31 0.66
C ASN A 104 16.12 30.41 1.01
N SER A 105 16.55 31.39 1.83
CA SER A 105 17.96 31.50 2.24
C SER A 105 18.32 30.54 3.37
N ASN A 106 17.32 30.05 4.10
CA ASN A 106 17.49 29.08 5.18
C ASN A 106 17.23 27.63 4.74
N ASP A 107 16.84 27.44 3.48
CA ASP A 107 16.74 26.13 2.84
C ASP A 107 18.14 25.71 2.33
N TYR A 108 19.06 25.51 3.27
CA TYR A 108 20.33 24.85 2.95
C TYR A 108 20.06 23.35 2.87
N GLU A 109 20.12 22.80 1.65
CA GLU A 109 20.21 21.35 1.41
C GLU A 109 21.39 20.79 2.24
N CYS A 110 21.10 20.31 3.44
CA CYS A 110 22.07 19.62 4.27
C CYS A 110 22.30 18.25 3.64
N THR A 111 23.25 18.18 2.72
CA THR A 111 23.81 16.92 2.26
C THR A 111 24.64 16.37 3.41
N THR A 112 24.03 15.58 4.29
CA THR A 112 24.74 14.84 5.33
C THR A 112 25.62 13.78 4.67
N THR A 113 26.82 14.17 4.23
CA THR A 113 27.90 13.21 3.99
C THR A 113 28.34 12.69 5.34
N ASN A 114 27.81 11.53 5.73
CA ASN A 114 28.34 10.74 6.84
C ASN A 114 29.77 10.31 6.51
N SER A 115 30.74 11.10 6.95
CA SER A 115 32.14 10.67 7.02
C SER A 115 32.24 9.65 8.16
N ILE A 116 32.23 8.37 7.78
CA ILE A 116 32.59 7.27 8.68
C ILE A 116 34.10 7.38 8.91
N SER A 117 34.50 7.61 10.16
CA SER A 117 35.87 7.44 10.67
C SER A 117 35.90 6.25 11.61
#